data_AF-A0A2W4M139-F1
#
_entry.id   AF-A0A2W4M139-F1
#
_cell.length_a   1.000
_cell.length_b   1.000
_cell.length_c   1.000
_cell.angle_alpha   90.00
_cell.angle_beta   90.00
_cell.angle_gamma   90.00
#
_symmetry.space_group_name_H-M   'P 1'
#
loop_
_entity.id
_entity.type
_entity.pdbx_description
1 polymer ?
#
loop_
_entity_poly.entity_id
_entity_poly.type
_entity_poly.pdbx_seq_one_letter_code
_entity_poly.pdbx_strand_id
1 'polypeptide(L)'
;MLNLAMLLEQSARRTPGKVAVMLDDTRLRYAELDGAANKIANGLARLGVRQGDKVAIMLPNTPHFVMVYYAILKLGAAVVPLNVLFKQHEIAYHLQDSDAAALVVWEGFLGEAAAGFEMAPACTHLV
;
A
#
# COMPACT_ATOMS: atom_id res chain seq x y z
N MET A 1 -0.17 -17.36 7.20
CA MET A 1 -0.24 -16.44 8.36
C MET A 1 -1.61 -15.83 8.37
N LEU A 2 -2.33 -15.86 9.50
CA LEU A 2 -3.67 -15.27 9.60
C LEU A 2 -3.56 -13.73 9.61
N ASN A 3 -3.96 -13.08 8.51
CA ASN A 3 -4.06 -11.62 8.44
C ASN A 3 -5.32 -11.18 7.66
N LEU A 4 -5.54 -9.87 7.56
CA LEU A 4 -6.73 -9.33 6.91
C LEU A 4 -6.84 -9.70 5.41
N ALA A 5 -5.72 -9.94 4.72
CA ALA A 5 -5.76 -10.36 3.32
C ALA A 5 -6.41 -11.74 3.14
N MET A 6 -6.27 -12.65 4.11
CA MET A 6 -6.99 -13.93 4.06
C MET A 6 -8.51 -13.74 4.11
N LEU A 7 -9.00 -12.77 4.89
CA LEU A 7 -10.44 -12.46 4.96
C LEU A 7 -10.94 -11.86 3.65
N LEU A 8 -10.12 -11.02 2.99
CA LEU A 8 -10.43 -10.51 1.65
C LEU A 8 -10.54 -11.66 0.64
N GLU A 9 -9.57 -12.57 0.59
CA GLU A 9 -9.58 -13.71 -0.34
C GLU A 9 -10.81 -14.60 -0.14
N GLN A 10 -11.15 -14.89 1.12
CA GLN A 10 -12.35 -15.67 1.43
C GLN A 10 -13.63 -14.95 0.98
N SER A 11 -13.70 -13.63 1.20
CA SER A 11 -14.85 -12.82 0.79
C SER A 11 -14.97 -12.73 -0.73
N ALA A 12 -13.84 -12.60 -1.44
CA ALA A 12 -13.79 -12.61 -2.90
C ALA A 12 -14.24 -13.94 -3.50
N ARG A 13 -13.93 -15.07 -2.86
CA ARG A 13 -14.42 -16.39 -3.28
C ARG A 13 -15.90 -16.60 -2.97
N ARG A 14 -16.37 -16.16 -1.79
CA ARG A 14 -17.75 -16.38 -1.34
C ARG A 14 -18.76 -15.45 -2.01
N THR A 15 -18.40 -14.17 -2.18
CA THR A 15 -19.29 -13.12 -2.70
C THR A 15 -18.57 -12.22 -3.71
N PRO A 16 -18.07 -12.76 -4.83
CA PRO A 16 -17.20 -12.04 -5.78
C PRO A 16 -17.84 -10.76 -6.33
N GLY A 17 -19.16 -10.79 -6.57
CA GLY A 17 -19.90 -9.67 -7.14
C GLY A 17 -20.35 -8.60 -6.13
N LYS A 18 -20.18 -8.80 -4.83
CA LYS A 18 -20.62 -7.83 -3.81
C LYS A 18 -19.66 -6.63 -3.80
N VAL A 19 -20.19 -5.42 -3.65
CA VAL A 19 -19.38 -4.19 -3.52
C VAL A 19 -18.61 -4.25 -2.20
N ALA A 20 -17.29 -4.06 -2.27
CA ALA A 20 -16.36 -4.05 -1.15
C ALA A 20 -15.94 -2.63 -0.76
N VAL A 21 -15.72 -1.76 -1.75
CA VAL A 21 -15.34 -0.35 -1.56
C VAL A 21 -16.24 0.51 -2.43
N MET A 22 -16.67 1.65 -1.89
CA MET A 22 -17.44 2.65 -2.60
C MET A 22 -16.89 4.04 -2.27
N LEU A 23 -16.66 4.85 -3.29
CA LEU A 23 -16.32 6.26 -3.17
C LEU A 23 -17.06 6.99 -4.27
N ASP A 24 -18.00 7.85 -3.90
CA ASP A 24 -18.95 8.49 -4.82
C ASP A 24 -19.59 7.44 -5.75
N ASP A 25 -19.50 7.64 -7.07
CA ASP A 25 -20.02 6.71 -8.07
C ASP A 25 -19.10 5.51 -8.35
N THR A 26 -17.88 5.53 -7.80
CA THR A 26 -16.93 4.42 -7.96
C THR A 26 -17.30 3.27 -7.04
N ARG A 27 -17.48 2.08 -7.62
CA ARG A 27 -17.76 0.85 -6.89
C ARG A 27 -16.74 -0.22 -7.27
N LEU A 28 -16.07 -0.76 -6.26
CA LEU A 28 -15.13 -1.86 -6.42
C LEU A 28 -15.69 -3.11 -5.73
N ARG A 29 -15.86 -4.18 -6.48
CA ARG A 29 -16.36 -5.47 -5.98
C ARG A 29 -15.24 -6.27 -5.33
N TYR A 30 -15.60 -7.24 -4.48
CA TYR A 30 -14.60 -8.07 -3.78
C TYR A 30 -13.63 -8.77 -4.73
N ALA A 31 -14.11 -9.32 -5.86
CA ALA A 31 -13.23 -9.98 -6.84
C ALA A 31 -12.25 -8.99 -7.50
N GLU A 32 -12.69 -7.75 -7.75
CA GLU A 32 -11.88 -6.71 -8.36
C GLU A 32 -10.82 -6.19 -7.38
N LEU A 33 -11.21 -5.99 -6.11
CA LEU A 33 -10.28 -5.60 -5.04
C LEU A 33 -9.20 -6.67 -4.83
N ASP A 34 -9.59 -7.95 -4.70
CA ASP A 34 -8.63 -9.04 -4.53
C ASP A 34 -7.68 -9.16 -5.72
N GLY A 35 -8.22 -9.10 -6.94
CA GLY A 35 -7.44 -9.12 -8.17
C GLY A 35 -6.45 -7.96 -8.29
N ALA A 36 -6.87 -6.74 -7.95
CA ALA A 36 -6.00 -5.56 -7.95
C ALA A 36 -4.90 -5.69 -6.88
N ALA A 37 -5.25 -6.09 -5.66
CA ALA A 37 -4.29 -6.31 -4.58
C ALA A 37 -3.26 -7.39 -4.95
N ASN A 38 -3.67 -8.49 -5.59
CA ASN A 38 -2.75 -9.53 -6.09
C ASN A 38 -1.77 -8.97 -7.14
N LYS A 39 -2.25 -8.13 -8.07
CA LYS A 39 -1.39 -7.52 -9.10
C LYS A 39 -0.35 -6.59 -8.49
N ILE A 40 -0.75 -5.73 -7.55
CA ILE A 40 0.16 -4.81 -6.85
C ILE A 40 1.16 -5.59 -6.00
N ALA A 41 0.71 -6.62 -5.28
CA ALA A 41 1.59 -7.47 -4.47
C ALA A 41 2.69 -8.11 -5.32
N ASN A 42 2.33 -8.64 -6.49
CA ASN A 42 3.30 -9.18 -7.44
C ASN A 42 4.25 -8.11 -7.98
N GLY A 43 3.79 -6.86 -8.12
CA GLY A 43 4.64 -5.71 -8.49
C GLY A 43 5.68 -5.41 -7.42
N LEU A 44 5.26 -5.27 -6.16
CA LEU A 44 6.14 -5.04 -5.01
C LEU A 44 7.15 -6.19 -4.84
N ALA A 45 6.71 -7.44 -5.01
CA ALA A 45 7.60 -8.60 -4.96
C ALA A 45 8.69 -8.55 -6.06
N ARG A 46 8.35 -8.09 -7.27
CA ARG A 46 9.33 -7.91 -8.36
C ARG A 46 10.32 -6.79 -8.09
N LEU A 47 9.94 -5.78 -7.31
CA LEU A 47 10.86 -4.75 -6.82
C LEU A 47 11.80 -5.26 -5.72
N GLY A 48 11.52 -6.43 -5.16
CA GLY A 48 12.37 -7.07 -4.15
C GLY A 48 11.82 -6.98 -2.74
N VAL A 49 10.62 -6.44 -2.53
CA VAL A 49 9.93 -6.46 -1.23
C VAL A 49 9.62 -7.92 -0.86
N ARG A 50 9.95 -8.30 0.38
CA ARG A 50 9.78 -9.65 0.92
C ARG A 50 8.84 -9.67 2.12
N GLN A 51 8.44 -10.88 2.50
CA GLN A 51 7.70 -11.10 3.73
C GLN A 51 8.50 -10.56 4.93
N GLY A 52 7.81 -9.83 5.83
CA GLY A 52 8.41 -9.18 6.98
C GLY A 52 8.95 -7.76 6.72
N ASP A 53 9.15 -7.37 5.46
CA ASP A 53 9.52 -6.00 5.12
C ASP A 53 8.39 -5.03 5.47
N LYS A 54 8.75 -3.76 5.63
CA LYS A 54 7.80 -2.67 5.90
C LYS A 54 7.66 -1.83 4.63
N VAL A 55 6.41 -1.53 4.25
CA VAL A 55 6.09 -0.72 3.09
C VAL A 55 5.27 0.47 3.55
N ALA A 56 5.82 1.65 3.33
CA ALA A 56 5.15 2.91 3.60
C ALA A 56 4.07 3.20 2.55
N ILE A 57 2.92 3.71 2.99
CA ILE A 57 1.83 4.12 2.11
C ILE A 57 1.47 5.58 2.40
N MET A 58 1.55 6.42 1.38
CA MET A 58 1.20 7.84 1.43
C MET A 58 0.16 8.13 0.34
N LEU A 59 -1.06 7.62 0.56
CA LEU A 59 -2.19 7.77 -0.35
C LEU A 59 -3.36 8.46 0.36
N PRO A 60 -4.16 9.27 -0.35
CA PRO A 60 -5.41 9.82 0.20
C PRO A 60 -6.47 8.72 0.32
N ASN A 61 -7.58 9.03 1.01
CA ASN A 61 -8.72 8.11 1.19
C ASN A 61 -9.42 7.81 -0.15
N THR A 62 -8.87 6.84 -0.88
CA THR A 62 -9.32 6.41 -2.22
C THR A 62 -9.37 4.89 -2.30
N PRO A 63 -10.08 4.29 -3.27
CA PRO A 63 -10.05 2.85 -3.47
C PRO A 63 -8.64 2.27 -3.64
N HIS A 64 -7.71 3.05 -4.22
CA HIS A 64 -6.30 2.65 -4.39
C HIS A 64 -5.59 2.41 -3.05
N PHE A 65 -5.88 3.22 -2.02
CA PHE A 65 -5.34 2.98 -0.67
C PHE A 65 -5.67 1.56 -0.20
N VAL A 66 -6.94 1.13 -0.37
CA VAL A 66 -7.39 -0.20 0.05
C VAL A 66 -6.72 -1.30 -0.77
N MET A 67 -6.56 -1.10 -2.09
CA MET A 67 -5.86 -2.03 -2.96
C MET A 67 -4.39 -2.23 -2.53
N VAL A 68 -3.66 -1.13 -2.29
CA VAL A 68 -2.25 -1.16 -1.86
C VAL A 68 -2.10 -1.76 -0.47
N TYR A 69 -2.98 -1.39 0.47
CA TYR A 69 -2.98 -1.92 1.83
C TYR A 69 -3.08 -3.45 1.82
N TYR A 70 -4.06 -4.01 1.09
CA TYR A 70 -4.20 -5.46 0.99
C TYR A 70 -3.08 -6.12 0.18
N ALA A 71 -2.50 -5.44 -0.81
CA ALA A 71 -1.36 -5.96 -1.56
C ALA A 71 -0.14 -6.21 -0.66
N ILE A 72 0.18 -5.24 0.22
CA ILE A 72 1.28 -5.36 1.18
C ILE A 72 1.03 -6.53 2.14
N LEU A 73 -0.20 -6.64 2.67
CA LEU A 73 -0.57 -7.76 3.54
C LEU A 73 -0.53 -9.12 2.83
N LYS A 74 -0.89 -9.19 1.54
CA LYS A 74 -0.80 -10.42 0.74
C LYS A 74 0.64 -10.87 0.53
N LEU A 75 1.56 -9.92 0.38
CA LEU A 75 2.99 -10.19 0.31
C LEU A 75 3.56 -10.70 1.66
N GLY A 76 2.81 -10.50 2.74
CA GLY A 76 3.26 -10.79 4.11
C GLY A 76 4.17 -9.70 4.67
N ALA A 77 4.17 -8.53 4.04
CA ALA A 77 4.84 -7.32 4.53
C ALA A 77 3.93 -6.55 5.50
N ALA A 78 4.53 -5.63 6.25
CA ALA A 78 3.85 -4.73 7.17
C ALA A 78 3.59 -3.37 6.51
N VAL A 79 2.41 -2.81 6.75
CA VAL A 79 2.02 -1.48 6.26
C VAL A 79 2.48 -0.40 7.23
N VAL A 80 3.12 0.65 6.74
CA VAL A 80 3.44 1.87 7.49
C VAL A 80 2.60 3.03 6.92
N PRO A 81 1.49 3.43 7.55
CA PRO A 81 0.64 4.50 7.02
C PRO A 81 1.28 5.87 7.27
N LEU A 82 1.42 6.67 6.22
CA LEU A 82 1.89 8.06 6.28
C LEU A 82 0.74 9.02 5.97
N ASN A 83 0.72 10.16 6.66
CA ASN A 83 -0.20 11.23 6.35
C ASN A 83 0.26 11.96 5.07
N VAL A 84 -0.63 12.17 4.12
CA VAL A 84 -0.35 12.90 2.87
C VAL A 84 0.00 14.37 3.09
N LEU A 85 -0.30 14.92 4.27
CA LEU A 85 0.04 16.30 4.65
C LEU A 85 1.44 16.44 5.27
N PHE A 86 2.14 15.33 5.52
CA PHE A 86 3.50 15.37 6.02
C PHE A 86 4.45 16.07 5.05
N LYS A 87 5.41 16.79 5.63
CA LYS A 87 6.53 17.41 4.92
C LYS A 87 7.70 16.46 4.82
N GLN A 88 8.61 16.76 3.89
CA GLN A 88 9.78 15.92 3.59
C GLN A 88 10.52 15.37 4.83
N HIS A 89 10.68 16.15 5.91
CA HIS A 89 11.39 15.72 7.12
C HIS A 89 10.58 14.74 7.98
N GLU A 90 9.26 14.90 8.05
CA GLU A 90 8.35 13.96 8.72
C GLU A 90 8.28 12.64 7.95
N ILE A 91 8.21 12.71 6.62
CA ILE A 91 8.26 11.54 5.74
C ILE A 91 9.57 10.77 5.96
N ALA A 92 10.71 11.46 5.86
CA ALA A 92 12.02 10.85 6.06
C ALA A 92 12.15 10.20 7.44
N TYR A 93 11.68 10.88 8.50
CA TYR A 93 11.66 10.34 9.85
C TYR A 93 10.89 9.02 9.91
N HIS A 94 9.67 8.96 9.37
CA HIS A 94 8.88 7.73 9.38
C HIS A 94 9.50 6.61 8.54
N LEU A 95 10.09 6.93 7.38
CA LEU A 95 10.78 5.93 6.55
C LEU A 95 11.98 5.33 7.28
N GLN A 96 12.77 6.16 7.97
CA GLN A 96 13.95 5.72 8.72
C GLN A 96 13.59 4.96 9.99
N ASP A 97 12.68 5.48 10.82
CA ASP A 97 12.28 4.86 12.08
C ASP A 97 11.61 3.50 11.85
N SER A 98 10.79 3.42 10.80
CA SER A 98 10.18 2.15 10.41
C SER A 98 11.12 1.25 9.63
N ASP A 99 12.26 1.72 9.12
CA ASP A 99 13.12 0.93 8.23
C ASP A 99 12.30 0.32 7.08
N ALA A 100 11.53 1.19 6.42
CA ALA A 100 10.66 0.82 5.31
C ALA A 100 11.47 0.56 4.03
N ALA A 101 11.25 -0.59 3.39
CA ALA A 101 11.93 -0.98 2.17
C ALA A 101 11.41 -0.22 0.93
N ALA A 102 10.15 0.21 0.97
CA ALA A 102 9.51 0.93 -0.13
C ALA A 102 8.50 1.96 0.38
N LEU A 103 8.29 3.03 -0.39
CA LEU A 103 7.23 4.01 -0.23
C LEU A 103 6.32 3.97 -1.47
N VAL A 104 5.04 3.67 -1.27
CA VAL A 104 4.00 3.81 -2.30
C VAL A 104 3.30 5.15 -2.08
N VAL A 105 3.29 6.00 -3.09
CA VAL A 105 2.76 7.37 -3.01
C VAL A 105 1.67 7.63 -4.05
N TRP A 106 0.69 8.44 -3.69
CA TRP A 106 -0.23 8.99 -4.68
C TRP A 106 0.46 10.09 -5.50
N GLU A 107 0.32 10.04 -6.83
CA GLU A 107 1.01 10.96 -7.76
C GLU A 107 0.91 12.45 -7.36
N GLY A 108 -0.24 12.87 -6.82
CA GLY A 108 -0.47 14.25 -6.38
C GLY A 108 0.40 14.73 -5.21
N PHE A 109 1.07 13.81 -4.51
CA PHE A 109 1.97 14.12 -3.37
C PHE A 109 3.44 13.77 -3.65
N LEU A 110 3.79 13.46 -4.90
CA LEU A 110 5.13 13.00 -5.27
C LEU A 110 6.24 14.00 -4.89
N GLY A 111 5.96 15.31 -4.92
CA GLY A 111 6.98 16.32 -4.59
C GLY A 111 7.56 16.19 -3.18
N GLU A 112 6.71 16.22 -2.15
CA GLU A 112 7.13 16.08 -0.75
C GLU A 112 7.64 14.65 -0.46
N ALA A 113 7.01 13.65 -1.07
CA ALA A 113 7.40 12.24 -0.92
C ALA A 113 8.79 11.95 -1.49
N ALA A 114 9.10 12.46 -2.69
CA ALA A 114 10.41 12.30 -3.30
C ALA A 114 11.48 13.02 -2.46
N ALA A 115 11.21 14.24 -2.01
CA ALA A 115 12.14 14.95 -1.14
C ALA A 115 12.41 14.21 0.18
N GLY A 116 11.38 13.63 0.81
CA GLY A 116 11.55 12.82 2.01
C GLY A 116 12.25 11.47 1.75
N PHE A 117 11.99 10.84 0.60
CA PHE A 117 12.61 9.60 0.16
C PHE A 117 14.12 9.74 -0.04
N GLU A 118 14.58 10.81 -0.70
CA GLU A 118 16.02 11.09 -0.89
C GLU A 118 16.78 11.26 0.44
N MET A 119 16.08 11.64 1.51
CA MET A 119 16.65 11.76 2.85
C MET A 119 16.68 10.42 3.61
N ALA A 120 16.09 9.35 3.10
CA ALA A 120 15.93 8.06 3.78
C ALA A 120 16.56 6.90 2.97
N PRO A 121 17.90 6.76 2.97
CA PRO A 121 18.62 5.87 2.06
C PRO A 121 18.35 4.37 2.27
N ALA A 122 17.78 3.97 3.42
CA ALA A 122 17.35 2.60 3.66
C ALA A 122 16.06 2.24 2.89
N CYS A 123 15.25 3.24 2.50
CA CYS A 123 14.12 3.05 1.62
C CYS A 123 14.61 3.07 0.18
N THR A 124 14.55 1.92 -0.51
CA THR A 124 15.19 1.77 -1.82
C THR A 124 14.24 1.90 -3.01
N HIS A 125 12.93 1.98 -2.74
CA HIS A 125 11.91 2.05 -3.79
C HIS A 125 10.88 3.14 -3.49
N LEU A 126 10.72 4.06 -4.44
CA LEU A 126 9.59 4.98 -4.52
C LEU A 126 8.68 4.51 -5.64
N VAL A 127 7.41 4.25 -5.32
CA VAL A 127 6.40 3.64 -6.20
C VAL A 127 5.20 4.56 -6.36
#